data_AF-A0AB38WXX7-F1
#
_entry.id   AF-A0AB38WXX7-F1
#
_cell.length_a   1.000
_cell.length_b   1.000
_cell.length_c   1.000
_cell.angle_alpha   90.00
_cell.angle_beta   90.00
_cell.angle_gamma   90.00
#
_symmetry.space_group_name_H-M   'P 1'
#
loop_
_entity.id
_entity.type
_entity.pdbx_description
1 polymer ?
#
loop_
_entity_poly.entity_id
_entity_poly.type
_entity_poly.pdbx_seq_one_letter_code
_entity_poly.pdbx_strand_id
1 'polypeptide(L)'
;MSILSRLFGGKAKAEPEEQVEIYKDFRIFPAPQAADGGYRVAARIEKDIAGEVKVHQLLRADTIASLDEARAFCVRKAKQVIDEQGEAVFRK
;
A
#
# COMPACT_ATOMS: atom_id res chain seq x y z
N MET A 1 -25.89 -17.79 20.23
CA MET A 1 -26.33 -16.84 19.18
C MET A 1 -25.50 -15.57 19.30
N SER A 2 -24.97 -15.12 18.17
CA SER A 2 -23.92 -14.11 17.96
C SER A 2 -23.94 -12.85 18.82
N ILE A 3 -22.77 -12.53 19.39
CA ILE A 3 -22.40 -11.18 19.85
C ILE A 3 -20.97 -10.77 19.44
N LEU A 4 -20.27 -11.58 18.63
CA LEU A 4 -18.89 -11.30 18.20
C LEU A 4 -18.76 -10.72 16.78
N SER A 5 -19.86 -10.56 16.04
CA SER A 5 -19.82 -10.19 14.62
C SER A 5 -19.75 -8.68 14.32
N ARG A 6 -19.44 -7.82 15.31
CA ARG A 6 -19.52 -6.35 15.14
C ARG A 6 -18.25 -5.57 15.50
N LEU A 7 -17.10 -6.23 15.66
CA LEU A 7 -15.83 -5.55 15.98
C LEU A 7 -14.71 -5.72 14.94
N PHE A 8 -15.03 -6.15 13.72
CA PHE A 8 -14.09 -6.06 12.57
C PHE A 8 -14.75 -5.40 11.34
N GLY A 9 -15.73 -4.55 11.59
CA GLY A 9 -16.24 -3.57 10.62
C GLY A 9 -15.44 -2.27 10.70
N GLY A 10 -14.11 -2.37 10.58
CA GLY A 10 -13.28 -1.21 10.33
C GLY A 10 -13.67 -0.69 8.96
N LYS A 11 -14.49 0.35 8.91
CA LYS A 11 -14.70 1.15 7.71
C LYS A 11 -13.31 1.47 7.17
N ALA A 12 -12.88 0.77 6.12
CA ALA A 12 -11.95 1.34 5.18
C ALA A 12 -12.68 2.58 4.69
N LYS A 13 -12.34 3.72 5.28
CA LYS A 13 -12.64 5.02 4.72
C LYS A 13 -12.03 4.91 3.33
N ALA A 14 -12.89 4.73 2.33
CA ALA A 14 -12.52 4.86 0.94
C ALA A 14 -12.13 6.33 0.79
N GLU A 15 -10.88 6.62 1.16
CA GLU A 15 -10.16 7.75 0.61
C GLU A 15 -10.18 7.62 -0.90
N PRO A 16 -10.26 8.76 -1.61
CA PRO A 16 -10.54 8.81 -3.04
C PRO A 16 -9.62 7.82 -3.74
N GLU A 17 -10.18 7.05 -4.68
CA GLU A 17 -9.52 6.00 -5.45
C GLU A 17 -8.17 6.47 -6.00
N GLU A 18 -7.13 6.46 -5.17
CA GLU A 18 -5.78 6.78 -5.55
C GLU A 18 -5.36 5.68 -6.50
N GLN A 19 -5.06 6.09 -7.74
CA GLN A 19 -4.82 5.25 -8.92
C GLN A 19 -4.15 3.93 -8.53
N VAL A 20 -4.94 2.87 -8.50
CA VAL A 20 -4.45 1.53 -8.19
C VAL A 20 -3.63 1.07 -9.38
N GLU A 21 -2.35 0.84 -9.17
CA GLU A 21 -1.46 0.32 -10.19
C GLU A 21 -1.38 -1.20 -10.08
N ILE A 22 -1.65 -1.90 -11.18
CA ILE A 22 -1.48 -3.37 -11.25
C ILE A 22 -0.07 -3.68 -11.74
N TYR A 23 0.64 -4.54 -11.02
CA TYR A 23 1.98 -4.98 -11.40
C TYR A 23 2.24 -6.42 -10.96
N LYS A 24 2.46 -7.35 -11.91
CA LYS A 24 2.73 -8.78 -11.65
C LYS A 24 1.70 -9.44 -10.71
N ASP A 25 0.42 -9.17 -10.95
CA ASP A 25 -0.73 -9.59 -10.13
C ASP A 25 -0.77 -8.99 -8.71
N PHE A 26 0.11 -8.05 -8.38
CA PHE A 26 0.00 -7.21 -7.20
C PHE A 26 -0.81 -5.96 -7.52
N ARG A 27 -1.58 -5.50 -6.53
CA ARG A 27 -2.26 -4.20 -6.52
C ARG A 27 -1.45 -3.24 -5.66
N ILE A 28 -1.01 -2.14 -6.25
CA ILE A 28 -0.24 -1.10 -5.57
C ILE A 28 -1.15 0.11 -5.38
N PHE A 29 -1.32 0.51 -4.13
CA PHE A 29 -2.03 1.71 -3.73
C PHE A 29 -0.99 2.71 -3.22
N PRO A 30 -0.51 3.65 -4.05
CA PRO A 30 0.40 4.68 -3.59
C PRO A 30 -0.35 5.56 -2.59
N ALA A 31 0.24 5.79 -1.41
CA ALA A 31 -0.38 6.58 -0.35
C ALA A 31 0.67 7.45 0.35
N PRO A 32 1.30 8.42 -0.35
CA PRO A 32 2.30 9.30 0.26
C PRO A 32 1.72 10.02 1.48
N GLN A 33 2.48 10.08 2.57
CA GLN A 33 2.02 10.67 3.83
C GLN A 33 2.64 12.05 4.02
N ALA A 34 1.86 13.07 4.37
CA ALA A 34 2.40 14.38 4.71
C ALA A 34 3.42 14.28 5.86
N ALA A 35 4.55 14.94 5.72
CA ALA A 35 5.65 14.99 6.68
C ALA A 35 6.34 16.36 6.63
N ASP A 36 7.21 16.64 7.60
CA ASP A 36 8.02 17.85 7.57
C ASP A 36 8.87 17.88 6.29
N GLY A 37 8.71 18.93 5.48
CA GLY A 37 9.46 19.11 4.24
C GLY A 37 8.91 18.35 3.02
N GLY A 38 7.72 17.74 3.09
CA GLY A 38 7.04 17.19 1.91
C GLY A 38 6.18 15.97 2.21
N TYR A 39 6.27 14.96 1.36
CA TYR A 39 5.48 13.74 1.41
C TYR A 39 6.40 12.54 1.55
N ARG A 40 6.25 11.82 2.66
CA ARG A 40 6.91 10.56 2.92
C ARG A 40 6.44 9.49 1.94
N VAL A 41 7.40 8.75 1.41
CA VAL A 41 7.12 7.63 0.48
C VAL A 41 6.45 6.49 1.24
N ALA A 42 5.19 6.20 0.87
CA ALA A 42 4.41 5.11 1.43
C ALA A 42 3.44 4.52 0.40
N ALA A 43 3.19 3.22 0.49
CA ALA A 43 2.24 2.51 -0.36
C ALA A 43 1.72 1.25 0.32
N ARG A 44 0.49 0.85 -0.03
CA ARG A 44 -0.04 -0.47 0.30
C ARG A 44 0.11 -1.39 -0.91
N ILE A 45 0.67 -2.57 -0.71
CA ILE A 45 0.81 -3.62 -1.71
C ILE A 45 -0.12 -4.75 -1.33
N GLU A 46 -1.00 -5.17 -2.22
CA GLU A 46 -1.92 -6.28 -2.01
C GLU A 46 -1.75 -7.36 -3.08
N LYS A 47 -2.01 -8.61 -2.73
CA LYS A 47 -2.13 -9.72 -3.69
C LYS A 47 -3.11 -10.75 -3.15
N ASP A 48 -3.89 -11.37 -4.03
CA ASP A 48 -4.67 -12.55 -3.66
C ASP A 48 -3.75 -13.78 -3.69
N ILE A 49 -3.67 -14.50 -2.58
CA ILE A 49 -2.90 -15.74 -2.44
C ILE A 49 -3.82 -16.79 -1.81
N ALA A 50 -4.14 -17.83 -2.58
CA ALA A 50 -5.02 -18.92 -2.16
C ALA A 50 -6.41 -18.45 -1.67
N GLY A 51 -6.99 -17.40 -2.29
CA GLY A 51 -8.29 -16.86 -1.94
C GLY A 51 -8.27 -15.91 -0.73
N GLU A 52 -7.09 -15.58 -0.22
CA GLU A 52 -6.90 -14.58 0.83
C GLU A 52 -6.15 -13.36 0.29
N VAL A 53 -6.69 -12.16 0.54
CA VAL A 53 -5.98 -10.91 0.25
C VAL A 53 -4.88 -10.70 1.28
N LYS A 54 -3.62 -10.85 0.85
CA LYS A 54 -2.45 -10.48 1.64
C LYS A 54 -2.12 -9.01 1.40
N VAL A 55 -1.69 -8.33 2.46
CA VAL A 55 -1.44 -6.89 2.47
C VAL A 55 -0.06 -6.63 3.08
N HIS A 56 0.72 -5.77 2.43
CA HIS A 56 1.98 -5.26 2.93
C HIS A 56 1.98 -3.73 2.90
N GLN A 57 2.45 -3.10 3.98
CA GLN A 57 2.60 -1.64 4.08
C GLN A 57 4.06 -1.27 3.84
N LEU A 58 4.32 -0.59 2.74
CA LEU A 58 5.60 0.04 2.44
C LEU A 58 5.62 1.42 3.09
N LEU A 59 6.61 1.66 3.95
CA LEU A 59 6.90 2.97 4.54
C LEU A 59 8.40 3.23 4.47
N ARG A 60 8.80 4.40 3.97
CA ARG A 60 10.20 4.81 3.89
C ARG A 60 10.44 6.10 4.65
N ALA A 61 11.69 6.36 5.02
CA ALA A 61 12.08 7.62 5.65
C ALA A 61 12.17 8.79 4.65
N ASP A 62 12.36 8.48 3.36
CA ASP A 62 12.52 9.46 2.29
C ASP A 62 11.26 10.34 2.13
N THR A 63 11.46 11.65 1.97
CA THR A 63 10.41 12.65 1.70
C THR A 63 10.61 13.33 0.35
N ILE A 64 9.53 13.55 -0.38
CA ILE A 64 9.51 14.22 -1.70
C ILE A 64 8.62 15.45 -1.61
N ALA A 65 9.08 16.59 -2.12
CA ALA A 65 8.38 17.87 -1.95
C ALA A 65 7.02 17.93 -2.66
N SER A 66 6.93 17.38 -3.87
CA SER A 66 5.70 17.35 -4.68
C SER A 66 4.88 16.08 -4.43
N LEU A 67 3.57 16.22 -4.24
CA LEU A 67 2.66 15.09 -4.03
C LEU A 67 2.63 14.16 -5.25
N ASP A 68 2.56 14.71 -6.45
CA ASP A 68 2.47 13.89 -7.68
C ASP A 68 3.77 13.13 -7.95
N GLU A 69 4.93 13.77 -7.70
CA GLU A 69 6.22 13.09 -7.74
C GLU A 69 6.32 12.01 -6.67
N ALA A 70 5.82 12.29 -5.46
CA ALA A 70 5.79 11.33 -4.37
C ALA A 70 4.95 10.11 -4.73
N ARG A 71 3.76 10.30 -5.33
CA ARG A 71 2.90 9.21 -5.82
C ARG A 71 3.63 8.34 -6.84
N ALA A 72 4.21 8.95 -7.87
CA ALA A 72 4.98 8.24 -8.89
C ALA A 72 6.17 7.48 -8.28
N PHE A 73 6.85 8.08 -7.30
CA PHE A 73 7.96 7.45 -6.59
C PHE A 73 7.50 6.27 -5.72
N CYS A 74 6.36 6.39 -5.04
CA CYS A 74 5.76 5.30 -4.26
C CYS A 74 5.47 4.08 -5.14
N VAL A 75 4.87 4.29 -6.32
CA VAL A 75 4.63 3.21 -7.29
C VAL A 75 5.93 2.55 -7.72
N ARG A 76 6.94 3.34 -8.14
CA ARG A 76 8.26 2.79 -8.54
C ARG A 76 8.90 1.96 -7.43
N LYS A 77 8.82 2.45 -6.19
CA LYS A 77 9.41 1.77 -5.05
C LYS A 77 8.66 0.48 -4.68
N ALA A 78 7.34 0.49 -4.77
CA ALA A 78 6.52 -0.71 -4.59
C ALA A 78 6.85 -1.78 -5.65
N LYS A 79 7.00 -1.38 -6.93
CA LYS A 79 7.45 -2.28 -8.01
C LYS A 79 8.82 -2.90 -7.71
N GLN A 80 9.78 -2.10 -7.24
CA GLN A 80 11.10 -2.60 -6.84
C GLN A 80 11.00 -3.63 -5.69
N VAL A 81 10.19 -3.37 -4.66
CA VAL A 81 9.97 -4.32 -3.56
C VAL A 81 9.36 -5.62 -4.08
N ILE A 82 8.40 -5.54 -4.99
CA ILE A 82 7.80 -6.71 -5.65
C ILE A 82 8.84 -7.48 -6.47
N ASP A 83 9.73 -6.80 -7.19
CA ASP A 83 10.78 -7.43 -7.98
C ASP A 83 11.81 -8.17 -7.12
N GLU A 84 12.19 -7.56 -6.00
CA GLU A 84 13.23 -8.09 -5.09
C GLU A 84 12.70 -9.20 -4.18
N GLN A 85 11.46 -9.08 -3.68
CA GLN A 85 10.92 -9.95 -2.64
C GLN A 85 9.75 -10.82 -3.12
N GLY A 86 9.04 -10.42 -4.17
CA GLY A 86 7.82 -11.08 -4.62
C GLY A 86 6.82 -11.28 -3.48
N GLU A 87 6.28 -12.50 -3.36
CA GLU A 87 5.35 -12.86 -2.29
C GLU A 87 6.00 -12.95 -0.90
N ALA A 88 7.33 -13.00 -0.81
CA ALA A 88 8.02 -13.03 0.48
C ALA A 88 7.77 -11.75 1.30
N VAL A 89 7.34 -10.67 0.65
CA VAL A 89 6.94 -9.41 1.29
C VAL A 89 5.81 -9.58 2.33
N PHE A 90 5.02 -10.66 2.21
CA PHE A 90 3.89 -10.98 3.09
C PHE A 90 4.23 -11.96 4.22
N ARG A 91 5.50 -12.37 4.37
CA ARG A 91 5.92 -13.38 5.38
C ARG A 91 6.15 -12.80 6.79
N LYS A 92 5.94 -11.50 6.99
CA LYS A 92 6.12 -10.82 8.28
C LYS A 92 4.84 -10.77 9.10
#